data_AF-A0A6I7PDK1-F1
#
_entry.id   AF-A0A6I7PDK1-F1
#
_cell.length_a   1.000
_cell.length_b   1.000
_cell.length_c   1.000
_cell.angle_alpha   90.00
_cell.angle_beta   90.00
_cell.angle_gamma   90.00
#
_symmetry.space_group_name_H-M   'P 1'
#
loop_
_entity.id
_entity.type
_entity.pdbx_description
1 polymer ?
#
loop_
_entity_poly.entity_id
_entity_poly.type
_entity_poly.pdbx_seq_one_letter_code
_entity_poly.pdbx_strand_id
1 'polypeptide(L)'
;MLGAFLWQMLPAQLALRLDGVPKFALMFVTIGLAAAFAYRVGPIFELVLFDGDFKAWVNGDFGTGTPFMFLILIPLSYLAVSFVFYRQVGHVFRDRMRSLDRPAAGRLDFVRYIAFFGAALVLAYAVASFLTLLGFDPRGGVIDTYAQRNALVVGFVMGFAIIPNIYTLAEDALNSVPAHLRAGSLACGATPWQTAMWVILPTAASGVFSAVMIGMGRAVGETMIVVMATGNTPILDWNIFAGLRTLSANIAVELPEAVKDGTNYRVLFLCALTLFIMTFVINTFAELIRQRFRKRAFQL
;
A
#
# COMPACT_ATOMS: atom_id res chain seq x y z
N MET A 1 15.17 -1.94 -3.56
CA MET A 1 15.51 -3.19 -4.29
C MET A 1 16.99 -3.29 -4.62
N LEU A 2 17.64 -2.26 -5.17
CA LEU A 2 19.08 -2.29 -5.52
C LEU A 2 19.99 -2.71 -4.34
N GLY A 3 19.74 -2.21 -3.13
CA GLY A 3 20.50 -2.62 -1.94
C GLY A 3 20.42 -4.12 -1.60
N ALA A 4 19.31 -4.79 -1.93
CA ALA A 4 19.17 -6.23 -1.71
C ALA A 4 19.99 -7.04 -2.71
N PHE A 5 20.06 -6.62 -3.98
CA PHE A 5 20.91 -7.25 -4.98
C PHE A 5 22.40 -7.06 -4.67
N LEU A 6 22.80 -5.85 -4.25
CA LEU A 6 24.15 -5.58 -3.78
C LEU A 6 24.52 -6.48 -2.59
N TRP A 7 23.58 -6.73 -1.68
CA TRP A 7 23.79 -7.65 -0.56
C TRP A 7 23.95 -9.12 -1.01
N GLN A 8 23.20 -9.57 -2.02
CA GLN A 8 23.34 -10.92 -2.57
C GLN A 8 24.67 -11.14 -3.30
N MET A 9 25.29 -10.08 -3.81
CA MET A 9 26.60 -10.12 -4.47
C MET A 9 27.77 -10.20 -3.48
N LEU A 10 27.53 -9.95 -2.18
CA LEU A 10 28.58 -10.04 -1.17
C LEU A 10 29.02 -11.49 -0.91
N PRO A 11 30.33 -11.74 -0.72
CA PRO A 11 30.82 -13.04 -0.29
C PRO A 11 30.15 -13.47 1.02
N ALA A 12 29.82 -14.77 1.15
CA ALA A 12 29.09 -15.29 2.31
C ALA A 12 29.76 -14.97 3.65
N GLN A 13 31.10 -14.95 3.70
CA GLN A 13 31.88 -14.62 4.89
C GLN A 13 31.69 -13.17 5.34
N LEU A 14 31.57 -12.23 4.40
CA LEU A 14 31.35 -10.81 4.69
C LEU A 14 29.90 -10.55 5.11
N ALA A 15 28.95 -11.21 4.41
CA ALA A 15 27.53 -11.11 4.72
C ALA A 15 27.20 -11.62 6.14
N LEU A 16 27.86 -12.70 6.58
CA LEU A 16 27.71 -13.23 7.94
C LEU A 16 28.34 -12.32 9.00
N ARG A 17 29.48 -11.69 8.72
CA ARG A 17 30.10 -10.70 9.63
C ARG A 17 29.28 -9.43 9.80
N LEU A 18 28.57 -9.02 8.76
CA LEU A 18 27.76 -7.81 8.76
C LEU A 18 26.30 -8.06 9.18
N ASP A 19 25.92 -9.30 9.47
CA ASP A 19 24.56 -9.62 9.91
C ASP A 19 24.32 -9.08 11.33
N GLY A 20 23.13 -8.49 11.55
CA GLY A 20 22.78 -7.80 12.81
C GLY A 20 22.81 -6.26 12.69
N VAL A 21 23.44 -5.58 13.66
CA VAL A 21 23.47 -4.10 13.75
C VAL A 21 24.09 -3.43 12.52
N PRO A 22 25.19 -3.92 11.92
CA PRO A 22 25.79 -3.29 10.74
C PRO A 22 24.84 -3.30 9.54
N LYS A 23 24.13 -4.40 9.30
CA LYS A 23 23.10 -4.51 8.27
C LYS A 23 21.95 -3.53 8.50
N PHE A 24 21.50 -3.37 9.74
CA PHE A 24 20.46 -2.40 10.08
C PHE A 24 20.91 -0.96 9.79
N ALA A 25 22.13 -0.59 10.18
CA ALA A 25 22.71 0.72 9.86
C ALA A 25 22.85 0.94 8.34
N LEU A 26 23.31 -0.08 7.60
CA LEU A 26 23.39 -0.04 6.14
C LEU A 26 22.03 0.17 5.48
N MET A 27 20.93 -0.36 6.05
CA MET A 27 19.59 -0.10 5.55
C MET A 27 19.24 1.39 5.62
N PHE A 28 19.51 2.08 6.73
CA PHE A 28 19.29 3.54 6.82
C PHE A 28 20.14 4.33 5.82
N VAL A 29 21.40 3.94 5.65
CA VAL A 29 22.26 4.54 4.63
C VAL A 29 21.66 4.36 3.24
N THR A 30 21.18 3.16 2.90
CA THR A 30 20.54 2.92 1.60
C THR A 30 19.26 3.73 1.41
N ILE A 31 18.46 3.93 2.46
CA ILE A 31 17.26 4.77 2.42
C ILE A 31 17.65 6.24 2.20
N GLY A 32 18.64 6.74 2.94
CA GLY A 32 19.13 8.12 2.80
C GLY A 32 19.70 8.39 1.41
N LEU A 33 20.49 7.45 0.86
CA LEU A 33 21.00 7.54 -0.50
C LEU A 33 19.87 7.51 -1.54
N ALA A 34 18.86 6.65 -1.35
CA ALA A 34 17.70 6.60 -2.22
C ALA A 34 16.89 7.90 -2.19
N ALA A 35 16.70 8.49 -1.01
CA ALA A 35 16.02 9.78 -0.85
C ALA A 35 16.80 10.92 -1.52
N ALA A 36 18.13 10.98 -1.33
CA ALA A 36 18.98 11.96 -1.98
C ALA A 36 18.99 11.80 -3.52
N PHE A 37 18.99 10.56 -4.01
CA PHE A 37 18.86 10.26 -5.43
C PHE A 37 17.50 10.72 -5.97
N ALA A 38 16.40 10.39 -5.28
CA ALA A 38 15.05 10.80 -5.66
C ALA A 38 14.91 12.33 -5.69
N TYR A 39 15.48 13.04 -4.72
CA TYR A 39 15.47 14.50 -4.68
C TYR A 39 16.19 15.12 -5.90
N ARG A 40 17.30 14.52 -6.35
CA ARG A 40 18.04 15.00 -7.52
C ARG A 40 17.40 14.63 -8.85
N VAL A 41 16.79 13.45 -8.93
CA VAL A 41 16.14 12.95 -10.15
C VAL A 41 14.73 13.50 -10.32
N GLY A 42 14.06 13.91 -9.24
CA GLY A 42 12.70 14.48 -9.24
C GLY A 42 12.50 15.58 -10.28
N PRO A 43 13.33 16.64 -10.32
CA PRO A 43 13.20 17.69 -11.33
C PRO A 43 13.38 17.20 -12.77
N ILE A 44 14.29 16.25 -13.01
CA ILE A 44 14.51 15.66 -14.33
C ILE A 44 13.29 14.83 -14.74
N PHE A 45 12.74 14.07 -13.80
CA PHE A 45 11.54 13.26 -14.01
C PHE A 45 10.33 14.14 -14.33
N GLU A 46 10.15 15.24 -13.60
CA GLU A 46 9.09 16.21 -13.86
C GLU A 46 9.24 16.88 -15.23
N LEU A 47 10.46 17.21 -15.62
CA LEU A 47 10.75 17.77 -16.94
C LEU A 47 10.46 16.77 -18.08
N VAL A 48 10.90 15.52 -17.95
CA VAL A 48 10.77 14.51 -19.02
C VAL A 48 9.32 14.06 -19.22
N LEU A 49 8.56 13.94 -18.13
CA LEU A 49 7.20 13.39 -18.19
C LEU A 49 6.11 14.47 -18.21
N PHE A 50 6.31 15.59 -17.53
CA PHE A 50 5.28 16.60 -17.29
C PHE A 50 5.69 18.00 -17.78
N ASP A 51 6.72 18.09 -18.62
CA ASP A 51 7.23 19.34 -19.20
C ASP A 51 7.62 20.40 -18.15
N GLY A 52 7.96 19.95 -16.93
CA GLY A 52 8.47 20.79 -15.85
C GLY A 52 7.41 21.42 -14.95
N ASP A 53 6.11 21.23 -15.24
CA ASP A 53 5.03 21.67 -14.35
C ASP A 53 3.93 20.60 -14.25
N PHE A 54 4.04 19.75 -13.24
CA PHE A 54 3.03 18.74 -12.97
C PHE A 54 1.63 19.33 -12.71
N LYS A 55 1.53 20.52 -12.09
CA LYS A 55 0.24 21.12 -11.74
C LYS A 55 -0.50 21.62 -12.97
N ALA A 56 0.22 22.30 -13.88
CA ALA A 56 -0.34 22.73 -15.16
C ALA A 56 -0.75 21.53 -16.03
N TRP A 57 0.04 20.44 -16.01
CA TRP A 57 -0.32 19.21 -16.73
C TRP A 57 -1.61 18.57 -16.19
N VAL A 58 -1.79 18.51 -14.86
CA VAL A 58 -3.01 17.96 -14.22
C VAL A 58 -4.26 18.75 -14.59
N ASN A 59 -4.15 20.07 -14.70
CA ASN A 59 -5.26 20.94 -15.07
C ASN A 59 -5.67 20.82 -16.56
N GLY A 60 -4.90 20.07 -17.36
CA GLY A 60 -5.17 19.89 -18.79
C GLY A 60 -4.70 21.06 -19.66
N ASP A 61 -3.92 21.99 -19.11
CA ASP A 61 -3.45 23.18 -19.83
C ASP A 61 -2.49 22.80 -20.97
N PHE A 62 -1.67 21.76 -20.78
CA PHE A 62 -0.67 21.29 -21.75
C PHE A 62 -0.45 19.75 -21.69
N GLY A 63 0.09 19.16 -22.77
CA GLY A 63 0.55 17.76 -22.82
C GLY A 63 -0.53 16.71 -23.13
N THR A 64 -0.11 15.45 -23.17
CA THR A 64 -0.96 14.25 -23.43
C THR A 64 -1.22 13.45 -22.16
N GLY A 65 -2.21 12.54 -22.19
CA GLY A 65 -2.47 11.58 -21.10
C GLY A 65 -1.40 10.49 -20.90
N THR A 66 -0.45 10.36 -21.82
CA THR A 66 0.61 9.34 -21.82
C THR A 66 1.44 9.24 -20.53
N PRO A 67 1.88 10.35 -19.88
CA PRO A 67 2.84 10.25 -18.78
C PRO A 67 2.25 9.58 -17.54
N PHE A 68 0.99 9.87 -17.22
CA PHE A 68 0.32 9.27 -16.08
C PHE A 68 -0.12 7.83 -16.34
N MET A 69 -0.66 7.56 -17.54
CA MET A 69 -0.99 6.18 -17.93
C MET A 69 0.24 5.29 -17.91
N PHE A 70 1.39 5.81 -18.36
CA PHE A 70 2.67 5.14 -18.24
C PHE A 70 2.96 4.75 -16.78
N LEU A 71 2.87 5.68 -15.84
CA LEU A 71 3.16 5.42 -14.42
C LEU A 71 2.22 4.37 -13.80
N ILE A 72 0.91 4.45 -14.06
CA ILE A 72 -0.07 3.46 -13.57
C ILE A 72 0.18 2.08 -14.17
N LEU A 73 0.64 2.01 -15.41
CA LEU A 73 0.85 0.74 -16.11
C LEU A 73 2.18 0.07 -15.76
N ILE A 74 3.11 0.71 -15.05
CA ILE A 74 4.41 0.11 -14.68
C ILE A 74 4.23 -1.21 -13.90
N PRO A 75 3.44 -1.28 -12.80
CA PRO A 75 3.29 -2.52 -12.05
C PRO A 75 2.62 -3.64 -12.87
N LEU A 76 1.59 -3.30 -13.65
CA LEU A 76 0.89 -4.24 -14.52
C LEU A 76 1.81 -4.78 -15.63
N SER A 77 2.60 -3.90 -16.24
CA SER A 77 3.57 -4.25 -17.27
C SER A 77 4.69 -5.12 -16.71
N TYR A 78 5.16 -4.83 -15.50
CA TYR A 78 6.15 -5.67 -14.81
C TYR A 78 5.60 -7.07 -14.50
N LEU A 79 4.35 -7.17 -14.04
CA LEU A 79 3.68 -8.45 -13.83
C LEU A 79 3.52 -9.23 -15.15
N ALA A 80 3.14 -8.55 -16.23
CA ALA A 80 2.99 -9.17 -17.55
C ALA A 80 4.34 -9.71 -18.09
N VAL A 81 5.39 -8.89 -18.07
CA VAL A 81 6.75 -9.28 -18.48
C VAL A 81 7.24 -10.46 -17.64
N SER A 82 7.07 -10.39 -16.32
CA SER A 82 7.44 -11.46 -15.40
C SER A 82 6.68 -12.75 -15.72
N PHE A 83 5.36 -12.67 -15.93
CA PHE A 83 4.52 -13.83 -16.26
C PHE A 83 4.95 -14.50 -17.56
N VAL A 84 5.19 -13.73 -18.62
CA VAL A 84 5.65 -14.24 -19.92
C VAL A 84 7.01 -14.91 -19.78
N PHE A 85 7.95 -14.29 -19.06
CA PHE A 85 9.26 -14.87 -18.83
C PHE A 85 9.18 -16.18 -18.05
N TYR A 86 8.40 -16.22 -16.96
CA TYR A 86 8.27 -17.43 -16.15
C TYR A 86 7.66 -18.59 -16.96
N ARG A 87 6.73 -18.28 -17.88
CA ARG A 87 6.12 -19.28 -18.76
C ARG A 87 7.06 -19.78 -19.86
N GLN A 88 7.86 -18.91 -20.47
CA GLN A 88 8.69 -19.26 -21.64
C GLN A 88 10.11 -19.72 -21.28
N VAL A 89 10.76 -19.05 -20.33
CA VAL A 89 12.21 -19.19 -20.05
C VAL A 89 12.48 -19.57 -18.59
N GLY A 90 11.44 -19.59 -17.74
CA GLY A 90 11.57 -19.81 -16.30
C GLY A 90 12.23 -21.13 -15.89
N HIS A 91 11.99 -22.21 -16.65
CA HIS A 91 12.60 -23.52 -16.38
C HIS A 91 14.11 -23.50 -16.65
N VAL A 92 14.54 -23.06 -17.85
CA VAL A 92 15.95 -22.98 -18.25
C VAL A 92 16.75 -22.04 -17.32
N PHE A 93 16.15 -20.92 -16.94
CA PHE A 93 16.79 -19.95 -16.05
C PHE A 93 17.03 -20.51 -14.65
N ARG A 94 16.07 -21.28 -14.10
CA ARG A 94 16.18 -21.89 -12.77
C ARG A 94 17.26 -22.96 -12.73
N ASP A 95 17.39 -23.75 -13.79
CA ASP A 95 18.42 -24.79 -13.89
C ASP A 95 19.82 -24.17 -14.03
N ARG A 96 19.94 -23.08 -14.81
CA ARG A 96 21.19 -22.32 -14.91
C ARG A 96 21.59 -21.67 -13.58
N MET A 97 20.64 -21.10 -12.83
CA MET A 97 20.92 -20.53 -11.51
C MET A 97 21.44 -21.57 -10.51
N ARG A 98 20.96 -22.82 -10.56
CA ARG A 98 21.40 -23.89 -9.64
C ARG A 98 22.86 -24.31 -9.86
N SER A 99 23.37 -24.14 -11.08
CA SER A 99 24.76 -24.47 -11.43
C SER A 99 25.78 -23.38 -11.05
N LEU A 100 25.32 -22.19 -10.68
CA LEU A 100 26.16 -21.02 -10.45
C LEU A 100 26.48 -20.84 -8.97
N ASP A 101 27.69 -20.37 -8.71
CA ASP A 101 28.11 -19.97 -7.37
C ASP A 101 27.31 -18.74 -6.88
N ARG A 102 27.16 -18.57 -5.57
CA ARG A 102 26.29 -17.55 -4.95
C ARG A 102 26.46 -16.12 -5.52
N PRO A 103 27.68 -15.57 -5.68
CA PRO A 103 27.85 -14.23 -6.25
C PRO A 103 27.56 -14.17 -7.76
N ALA A 104 27.76 -15.28 -8.49
CA ALA A 104 27.41 -15.36 -9.91
C ALA A 104 25.88 -15.45 -10.11
N ALA A 105 25.18 -16.18 -9.25
CA ALA A 105 23.72 -16.23 -9.23
C ALA A 105 23.11 -14.85 -8.90
N GLY A 106 23.68 -14.12 -7.94
CA GLY A 106 23.26 -12.75 -7.60
C GLY A 106 23.42 -11.77 -8.77
N ARG A 107 24.54 -11.85 -9.51
CA ARG A 107 24.75 -11.06 -10.75
C ARG A 107 23.71 -11.37 -11.82
N LEU A 108 23.45 -12.64 -12.07
CA LEU A 108 22.47 -13.06 -13.07
C LEU A 108 21.06 -12.57 -12.70
N ASP A 109 20.69 -12.65 -11.42
CA ASP A 109 19.40 -12.17 -10.95
C ASP A 109 19.27 -10.65 -11.06
N PHE A 110 20.33 -9.92 -10.77
CA PHE A 110 20.37 -8.47 -10.96
C PHE A 110 20.20 -8.05 -12.43
N VAL A 111 20.89 -8.73 -13.36
CA VAL A 111 20.73 -8.50 -14.79
C VAL A 111 19.31 -8.80 -15.25
N ARG A 112 18.72 -9.91 -14.77
CA ARG A 112 17.31 -10.24 -15.03
C ARG A 112 16.38 -9.14 -14.54
N TYR A 113 16.59 -8.63 -13.32
CA TYR A 113 15.77 -7.57 -12.75
C TYR A 113 15.84 -6.29 -13.58
N ILE A 114 17.04 -5.86 -13.99
CA ILE A 114 17.20 -4.69 -14.86
C ILE A 114 16.51 -4.92 -16.21
N ALA A 115 16.67 -6.11 -16.80
CA ALA A 115 16.03 -6.45 -18.07
C ALA A 115 14.50 -6.42 -17.96
N PHE A 116 13.92 -6.96 -16.87
CA PHE A 116 12.49 -6.93 -16.63
C PHE A 116 11.98 -5.52 -16.38
N PHE A 117 12.72 -4.73 -15.61
CA PHE A 117 12.36 -3.35 -15.35
C PHE A 117 12.38 -2.55 -16.64
N GLY A 118 13.43 -2.65 -17.45
CA GLY A 118 13.52 -1.98 -18.76
C GLY A 118 12.41 -2.43 -19.73
N ALA A 119 12.18 -3.74 -19.87
CA ALA A 119 11.10 -4.27 -20.69
C ALA A 119 9.71 -3.82 -20.21
N ALA A 120 9.51 -3.74 -18.89
CA ALA A 120 8.27 -3.24 -18.29
C ALA A 120 8.05 -1.76 -18.58
N LEU A 121 9.10 -0.92 -18.53
CA LEU A 121 8.99 0.49 -18.89
C LEU A 121 8.65 0.67 -20.38
N VAL A 122 9.31 -0.08 -21.27
CA VAL A 122 9.01 -0.04 -22.71
C VAL A 122 7.58 -0.49 -22.99
N LEU A 123 7.15 -1.60 -22.37
CA LEU A 123 5.78 -2.09 -22.51
C LEU A 123 4.76 -1.09 -21.95
N ALA A 124 5.01 -0.53 -20.77
CA ALA A 124 4.14 0.47 -20.16
C ALA A 124 3.99 1.71 -21.06
N TYR A 125 5.09 2.18 -21.65
CA TYR A 125 5.07 3.34 -22.55
C TYR A 125 4.34 3.02 -23.87
N ALA A 126 4.57 1.84 -24.44
CA ALA A 126 3.88 1.39 -25.64
C ALA A 126 2.36 1.27 -25.43
N VAL A 127 1.93 0.70 -24.29
CA VAL A 127 0.50 0.58 -23.96
C VAL A 127 -0.09 1.95 -23.64
N ALA A 128 0.62 2.81 -22.91
CA ALA A 128 0.14 4.16 -22.59
C ALA A 128 -0.03 5.04 -23.84
N SER A 129 0.93 4.99 -24.77
CA SER A 129 0.85 5.70 -26.06
C SER A 129 -0.29 5.15 -26.93
N PHE A 130 -0.48 3.84 -26.97
CA PHE A 130 -1.60 3.22 -27.67
C PHE A 130 -2.97 3.64 -27.09
N LEU A 131 -3.13 3.63 -25.76
CA LEU A 131 -4.36 4.07 -25.10
C LEU A 131 -4.64 5.56 -25.33
N THR A 132 -3.60 6.39 -25.33
CA THR A 132 -3.75 7.81 -25.65
C THR A 132 -4.19 8.02 -27.10
N LEU A 133 -3.65 7.23 -28.03
CA LEU A 133 -4.04 7.26 -29.44
C LEU A 133 -5.51 6.87 -29.63
N LEU A 134 -6.01 5.94 -28.82
CA LEU A 134 -7.43 5.59 -28.76
C LEU A 134 -8.34 6.66 -28.13
N GLY A 135 -7.77 7.79 -27.69
CA GLY A 135 -8.50 8.90 -27.10
C GLY A 135 -8.79 8.76 -25.60
N PHE A 136 -8.18 7.78 -24.91
CA PHE A 136 -8.26 7.73 -23.45
C PHE A 136 -7.34 8.78 -22.86
N ASP A 137 -7.91 9.86 -22.33
CA ASP A 137 -7.18 10.81 -21.48
C ASP A 137 -7.64 10.62 -20.02
N PRO A 138 -6.71 10.33 -19.08
CA PRO A 138 -7.05 10.18 -17.66
C PRO A 138 -7.43 11.51 -16.99
N ARG A 139 -7.12 12.66 -17.61
CA ARG A 139 -7.42 14.00 -17.10
C ARG A 139 -8.90 14.33 -17.30
N GLY A 140 -9.55 14.87 -16.27
CA GLY A 140 -10.99 15.19 -16.25
C GLY A 140 -11.91 14.00 -15.94
N GLY A 141 -11.35 12.82 -15.65
CA GLY A 141 -12.12 11.63 -15.24
C GLY A 141 -11.56 10.95 -14.01
N VAL A 142 -10.35 10.38 -14.13
CA VAL A 142 -9.65 9.69 -13.01
C VAL A 142 -8.79 10.66 -12.21
N ILE A 143 -8.29 11.72 -12.85
CA ILE A 143 -7.53 12.81 -12.25
C ILE A 143 -8.24 14.11 -12.61
N ASP A 144 -8.76 14.82 -11.62
CA ASP A 144 -9.22 16.20 -11.78
C ASP A 144 -8.18 17.16 -11.17
N THR A 145 -8.46 18.46 -11.27
CA THR A 145 -7.78 19.57 -10.60
C THR A 145 -7.29 19.20 -9.19
N TYR A 146 -5.99 19.41 -8.96
CA TYR A 146 -5.36 19.09 -7.69
C TYR A 146 -5.81 20.06 -6.59
N ALA A 147 -6.58 19.57 -5.62
CA ALA A 147 -6.85 20.29 -4.39
C ALA A 147 -5.75 20.01 -3.37
N GLN A 148 -5.23 21.06 -2.72
CA GLN A 148 -4.26 20.91 -1.61
C GLN A 148 -4.84 20.09 -0.44
N ARG A 149 -6.17 20.13 -0.26
CA ARG A 149 -6.93 19.35 0.71
C ARG A 149 -7.76 18.32 -0.04
N ASN A 150 -7.39 17.05 0.04
CA ASN A 150 -8.00 16.00 -0.78
C ASN A 150 -8.10 14.65 -0.03
N ALA A 151 -8.93 13.75 -0.58
CA ALA A 151 -9.17 12.41 -0.02
C ALA A 151 -7.90 11.55 0.05
N LEU A 152 -6.98 11.71 -0.91
CA LEU A 152 -5.71 10.98 -0.93
C LEU A 152 -4.86 11.29 0.31
N VAL A 153 -4.70 12.56 0.66
CA VAL A 153 -3.95 13.01 1.84
C VAL A 153 -4.59 12.45 3.11
N VAL A 154 -5.92 12.44 3.19
CA VAL A 154 -6.65 11.81 4.29
C VAL A 154 -6.28 10.34 4.39
N GLY A 155 -6.33 9.59 3.28
CA GLY A 155 -6.00 8.17 3.26
C GLY A 155 -4.59 7.88 3.78
N PHE A 156 -3.60 8.70 3.40
CA PHE A 156 -2.24 8.60 3.92
C PHE A 156 -2.16 8.88 5.43
N VAL A 157 -2.67 10.04 5.87
CA VAL A 157 -2.61 10.45 7.28
C VAL A 157 -3.35 9.44 8.17
N MET A 158 -4.53 9.00 7.72
CA MET A 158 -5.32 7.97 8.40
C MET A 158 -4.59 6.64 8.46
N GLY A 159 -3.98 6.21 7.35
CA GLY A 159 -3.16 5.01 7.31
C GLY A 159 -2.08 5.04 8.39
N PHE A 160 -1.32 6.13 8.48
CA PHE A 160 -0.30 6.30 9.53
C PHE A 160 -0.88 6.32 10.94
N ALA A 161 -2.03 6.97 11.15
CA ALA A 161 -2.66 7.05 12.47
C ALA A 161 -3.13 5.68 13.00
N ILE A 162 -3.53 4.76 12.12
CA ILE A 162 -4.08 3.46 12.51
C ILE A 162 -2.99 2.39 12.70
N ILE A 163 -1.82 2.54 12.07
CA ILE A 163 -0.71 1.57 12.13
C ILE A 163 -0.38 1.13 13.57
N PRO A 164 -0.17 2.04 14.55
CA PRO A 164 0.19 1.64 15.91
C PRO A 164 -0.90 0.80 16.57
N ASN A 165 -2.18 1.14 16.34
CA ASN A 165 -3.31 0.39 16.91
C ASN A 165 -3.37 -1.04 16.37
N ILE A 166 -3.21 -1.21 15.05
CA ILE A 166 -3.19 -2.54 14.43
C ILE A 166 -1.95 -3.31 14.90
N TYR A 167 -0.79 -2.65 14.96
CA TYR A 167 0.47 -3.26 15.37
C TYR A 167 0.36 -3.88 16.76
N THR A 168 -0.05 -3.11 17.78
CA THR A 168 -0.15 -3.61 19.16
C THR A 168 -1.11 -4.79 19.27
N LEU A 169 -2.30 -4.68 18.67
CA LEU A 169 -3.30 -5.75 18.71
C LEU A 169 -2.85 -7.01 17.93
N ALA A 170 -2.13 -6.84 16.81
CA ALA A 170 -1.60 -7.94 16.04
C ALA A 170 -0.42 -8.62 16.77
N GLU A 171 0.42 -7.86 17.46
CA GLU A 171 1.52 -8.36 18.28
C GLU A 171 0.99 -9.22 19.44
N ASP A 172 -0.05 -8.76 20.15
CA ASP A 172 -0.71 -9.55 21.19
C ASP A 172 -1.29 -10.86 20.64
N ALA A 173 -1.90 -10.81 19.45
CA ALA A 173 -2.42 -12.01 18.78
C ALA A 173 -1.30 -13.00 18.42
N LEU A 174 -0.17 -12.53 17.91
CA LEU A 174 0.97 -13.39 17.56
C LEU A 174 1.65 -13.99 18.81
N ASN A 175 1.73 -13.23 19.90
CA ASN A 175 2.31 -13.68 21.16
C ASN A 175 1.40 -14.66 21.92
N SER A 176 0.10 -14.71 21.59
CA SER A 176 -0.82 -15.70 22.14
C SER A 176 -0.58 -17.13 21.64
N VAL A 177 0.20 -17.31 20.57
CA VAL A 177 0.51 -18.64 20.01
C VAL A 177 1.42 -19.42 20.96
N PRO A 178 1.04 -20.65 21.36
CA PRO A 178 1.84 -21.44 22.30
C PRO A 178 3.29 -21.67 21.86
N ALA A 179 4.23 -21.47 22.78
CA ALA A 179 5.66 -21.60 22.50
C ALA A 179 6.08 -23.00 22.00
N HIS A 180 5.35 -24.05 22.40
CA HIS A 180 5.64 -25.42 21.96
C HIS A 180 5.41 -25.62 20.45
N LEU A 181 4.48 -24.90 19.82
CA LEU A 181 4.28 -24.95 18.37
C LEU A 181 5.48 -24.36 17.63
N ARG A 182 6.05 -23.27 18.18
CA ARG A 182 7.27 -22.65 17.66
C ARG A 182 8.46 -23.59 17.81
N ALA A 183 8.65 -24.17 19.00
CA ALA A 183 9.72 -25.11 19.27
C ALA A 183 9.62 -26.39 18.41
N GLY A 184 8.41 -26.94 18.24
CA GLY A 184 8.16 -28.11 17.40
C GLY A 184 8.48 -27.85 15.92
N SER A 185 8.07 -26.71 15.38
CA SER A 185 8.40 -26.31 14.01
C SER A 185 9.92 -26.21 13.79
N LEU A 186 10.64 -25.58 14.72
CA LEU A 186 12.09 -25.45 14.66
C LEU A 186 12.79 -26.81 14.82
N ALA A 187 12.28 -27.71 15.67
CA ALA A 187 12.80 -29.06 15.85
C ALA A 187 12.68 -29.93 14.59
N CYS A 188 11.66 -29.68 13.75
CA CYS A 188 11.52 -30.29 12.43
C CYS A 188 12.49 -29.71 11.36
N GLY A 189 13.41 -28.82 11.75
CA GLY A 189 14.35 -28.18 10.83
C GLY A 189 13.77 -27.01 10.03
N ALA A 190 12.60 -26.47 10.41
CA ALA A 190 12.03 -25.30 9.76
C ALA A 190 12.84 -24.04 10.10
N THR A 191 12.94 -23.13 9.14
CA THR A 191 13.54 -21.79 9.36
C THR A 191 12.58 -20.88 10.14
N PRO A 192 13.10 -19.87 10.87
CA PRO A 192 12.25 -18.91 11.58
C PRO A 192 11.18 -18.24 10.70
N TRP A 193 11.50 -17.97 9.43
CA TRP A 193 10.55 -17.46 8.45
C TRP A 193 9.44 -18.45 8.11
N GLN A 194 9.78 -19.73 7.92
CA GLN A 194 8.79 -20.79 7.70
C GLN A 194 7.91 -20.95 8.94
N THR A 195 8.47 -20.98 10.14
CA THR A 195 7.69 -21.04 11.39
C THR A 195 6.76 -19.83 11.53
N ALA A 196 7.24 -18.62 11.22
CA ALA A 196 6.42 -17.41 11.26
C ALA A 196 5.24 -17.48 10.28
N MET A 197 5.51 -17.80 9.01
CA MET A 197 4.51 -17.75 7.94
C MET A 197 3.54 -18.95 7.94
N TRP A 198 4.00 -20.14 8.33
CA TRP A 198 3.24 -21.39 8.17
C TRP A 198 2.68 -21.93 9.47
N VAL A 199 3.20 -21.50 10.62
CA VAL A 199 2.73 -21.97 11.94
C VAL A 199 2.15 -20.82 12.75
N ILE A 200 2.91 -19.76 12.99
CA ILE A 200 2.48 -18.67 13.88
C ILE A 200 1.36 -17.84 13.23
N LEU A 201 1.57 -17.35 12.01
CA LEU A 201 0.61 -16.48 11.33
C LEU A 201 -0.75 -17.15 11.08
N PRO A 202 -0.83 -18.42 10.62
CA PRO A 202 -2.11 -19.10 10.45
C PRO A 202 -2.83 -19.33 11.77
N THR A 203 -2.11 -19.71 12.82
CA THR A 203 -2.69 -19.93 14.17
C THR A 203 -3.19 -18.63 14.79
N ALA A 204 -2.46 -17.52 14.62
CA ALA A 204 -2.85 -16.19 15.08
C ALA A 204 -3.79 -15.45 14.13
N ALA A 205 -4.15 -16.02 12.98
CA ALA A 205 -4.85 -15.31 11.90
C ALA A 205 -6.17 -14.68 12.35
N SER A 206 -6.91 -15.35 13.24
CA SER A 206 -8.15 -14.80 13.79
C SER A 206 -7.93 -13.54 14.63
N GLY A 207 -6.83 -13.47 15.39
CA GLY A 207 -6.46 -12.30 16.19
C GLY A 207 -5.91 -11.17 15.32
N VAL A 208 -5.05 -11.47 14.35
CA VAL A 208 -4.53 -10.47 13.39
C VAL A 208 -5.67 -9.86 12.56
N PHE A 209 -6.61 -10.68 12.09
CA PHE A 209 -7.79 -10.18 11.38
C PHE A 209 -8.65 -9.27 12.27
N SER A 210 -8.82 -9.64 13.55
CA SER A 210 -9.55 -8.81 14.53
C SER A 210 -8.86 -7.46 14.74
N ALA A 211 -7.53 -7.45 14.86
CA ALA A 211 -6.72 -6.24 14.99
C ALA A 211 -6.95 -5.27 13.81
N VAL A 212 -6.92 -5.79 12.58
CA VAL A 212 -7.16 -5.00 11.37
C VAL A 212 -8.58 -4.44 11.32
N MET A 213 -9.59 -5.24 11.65
CA MET A 213 -10.99 -4.80 11.69
C MET A 213 -11.23 -3.71 12.73
N ILE A 214 -10.66 -3.86 13.95
CA ILE A 214 -10.75 -2.85 15.01
C ILE A 214 -10.06 -1.56 14.58
N GLY A 215 -8.87 -1.65 13.96
CA GLY A 215 -8.15 -0.50 13.43
C GLY A 215 -8.96 0.26 12.37
N MET A 216 -9.57 -0.46 11.42
CA MET A 216 -10.47 0.16 10.42
C MET A 216 -11.71 0.78 11.05
N GLY A 217 -12.31 0.14 12.05
CA GLY A 217 -13.44 0.72 12.80
C GLY A 217 -13.08 2.04 13.47
N ARG A 218 -11.87 2.14 14.05
CA ARG A 218 -11.34 3.40 14.59
C ARG A 218 -11.14 4.45 13.49
N ALA A 219 -10.67 4.05 12.32
CA ALA A 219 -10.50 4.95 11.17
C ALA A 219 -11.80 5.67 10.80
N VAL A 220 -12.90 4.93 10.75
CA VAL A 220 -14.23 5.47 10.40
C VAL A 220 -14.70 6.48 11.45
N GLY A 221 -14.32 6.27 12.72
CA GLY A 221 -14.63 7.16 13.85
C GLY A 221 -13.69 8.36 14.00
N GLU A 222 -12.54 8.38 13.33
CA GLU A 222 -11.59 9.50 13.35
C GLU A 222 -12.07 10.63 12.44
N THR A 223 -12.95 11.46 12.99
CA THR A 223 -13.63 12.53 12.25
C THR A 223 -12.77 13.79 12.13
N MET A 224 -11.95 14.07 13.14
CA MET A 224 -11.17 15.30 13.24
C MET A 224 -10.05 15.35 12.19
N ILE A 225 -9.36 14.22 11.96
CA ILE A 225 -8.32 14.12 10.94
C ILE A 225 -8.92 14.38 9.56
N VAL A 226 -10.07 13.77 9.26
CA VAL A 226 -10.72 13.90 7.96
C VAL A 226 -11.16 15.34 7.71
N VAL A 227 -11.84 15.99 8.66
CA VAL A 227 -12.28 17.40 8.54
C VAL A 227 -11.10 18.33 8.24
N MET A 228 -10.01 18.16 8.97
CA MET A 228 -8.84 19.04 8.86
C MET A 228 -8.08 18.81 7.55
N ALA A 229 -7.97 17.57 7.10
CA ALA A 229 -7.24 17.22 5.89
C ALA A 229 -8.03 17.46 4.59
N THR A 230 -9.38 17.37 4.62
CA THR A 230 -10.23 17.61 3.43
C THR A 230 -10.69 19.05 3.29
N GLY A 231 -10.60 19.84 4.37
CA GLY A 231 -11.05 21.22 4.37
C GLY A 231 -12.56 21.39 4.41
N ASN A 232 -13.31 20.32 4.73
CA ASN A 232 -14.77 20.34 4.91
C ASN A 232 -15.57 20.78 3.66
N THR A 233 -15.07 20.45 2.46
CA THR A 233 -15.75 20.76 1.20
C THR A 233 -16.82 19.70 0.89
N PRO A 234 -18.11 20.07 0.74
CA PRO A 234 -19.20 19.12 0.48
C PRO A 234 -19.27 18.75 -1.01
N ILE A 235 -18.18 18.21 -1.55
CA ILE A 235 -18.09 17.72 -2.92
C ILE A 235 -18.34 16.20 -2.88
N LEU A 236 -19.32 15.74 -3.66
CA LEU A 236 -19.66 14.32 -3.79
C LEU A 236 -19.21 13.80 -5.15
N ASP A 237 -17.90 13.78 -5.35
CA ASP A 237 -17.27 13.22 -6.54
C ASP A 237 -16.49 11.96 -6.21
N TRP A 238 -16.40 11.04 -7.17
CA TRP A 238 -15.60 9.81 -7.07
C TRP A 238 -14.08 10.07 -7.18
N ASN A 239 -13.69 11.33 -7.33
CA ASN A 239 -12.32 11.74 -7.48
C ASN A 239 -11.59 11.80 -6.13
N ILE A 240 -10.53 11.01 -5.98
CA ILE A 240 -9.67 10.97 -4.78
C ILE A 240 -8.82 12.24 -4.58
N PHE A 241 -8.70 13.09 -5.60
CA PHE A 241 -7.98 14.35 -5.55
C PHE A 241 -8.87 15.54 -5.16
N ALA A 242 -10.18 15.32 -5.02
CA ALA A 242 -11.10 16.30 -4.48
C ALA A 242 -11.17 16.21 -2.94
N GLY A 243 -11.62 17.30 -2.32
CA GLY A 243 -12.02 17.28 -0.92
C GLY A 243 -13.36 16.56 -0.75
N LEU A 244 -13.63 16.11 0.48
CA LEU A 244 -14.87 15.42 0.84
C LEU A 244 -15.36 15.88 2.20
N ARG A 245 -16.67 15.75 2.41
CA ARG A 245 -17.32 15.99 3.70
C ARG A 245 -17.97 14.71 4.19
N THR A 246 -17.48 14.16 5.29
CA THR A 246 -18.09 12.96 5.88
C THR A 246 -19.39 13.29 6.59
N LEU A 247 -20.28 12.32 6.74
CA LEU A 247 -21.50 12.49 7.54
C LEU A 247 -21.18 12.92 8.98
N SER A 248 -20.15 12.33 9.58
CA SER A 248 -19.70 12.67 10.92
C SER A 248 -19.14 14.10 11.02
N ALA A 249 -18.40 14.56 10.00
CA ALA A 249 -17.95 15.95 9.87
C ALA A 249 -19.14 16.91 9.76
N ASN A 250 -20.13 16.55 8.95
CA ASN A 250 -21.33 17.35 8.76
C ASN A 250 -22.09 17.54 10.08
N ILE A 251 -22.30 16.46 10.83
CA ILE A 251 -22.93 16.49 12.15
C ILE A 251 -22.10 17.33 13.13
N ALA A 252 -20.79 17.14 13.20
CA ALA A 252 -19.94 17.85 14.17
C ALA A 252 -19.91 19.38 13.94
N VAL A 253 -19.93 19.81 12.68
CA VAL A 253 -19.85 21.24 12.32
C VAL A 253 -21.22 21.91 12.35
N GLU A 254 -22.27 21.29 11.78
CA GLU A 254 -23.57 21.97 11.62
C GLU A 254 -24.53 21.79 12.80
N LEU A 255 -24.40 20.72 13.59
CA LEU A 255 -25.31 20.48 14.71
C LEU A 255 -25.26 21.58 15.79
N PRO A 256 -24.08 22.12 16.18
CA PRO A 256 -23.99 23.22 17.12
C PRO A 256 -24.58 24.54 16.58
N GLU A 257 -24.54 24.75 15.26
CA GLU A 257 -24.99 25.98 14.60
C GLU A 257 -26.48 25.92 14.17
N ALA A 258 -27.07 24.73 14.12
CA ALA A 258 -28.45 24.54 13.69
C ALA A 258 -29.47 25.06 14.72
N VAL A 259 -30.47 25.82 14.23
CA VAL A 259 -31.60 26.26 15.05
C VAL A 259 -32.38 25.05 15.56
N LYS A 260 -32.56 24.98 16.88
CA LYS A 260 -33.32 23.91 17.55
C LYS A 260 -34.71 23.79 16.93
N ASP A 261 -35.13 22.55 16.70
CA ASP A 261 -36.42 22.16 16.08
C ASP A 261 -36.64 22.58 14.62
N GLY A 262 -35.66 23.25 14.00
CA GLY A 262 -35.66 23.57 12.58
C GLY A 262 -35.50 22.34 11.69
N THR A 263 -35.79 22.50 10.39
CA THR A 263 -35.69 21.44 9.39
C THR A 263 -34.26 20.87 9.31
N ASN A 264 -33.22 21.72 9.31
CA ASN A 264 -31.82 21.26 9.26
C ASN A 264 -31.45 20.42 10.50
N TYR A 265 -31.90 20.83 11.69
CA TYR A 265 -31.66 20.10 12.93
C TYR A 265 -32.23 18.66 12.87
N ARG A 266 -33.45 18.49 12.34
CA ARG A 266 -34.07 17.17 12.17
C ARG A 266 -33.32 16.31 11.14
N VAL A 267 -32.84 16.91 10.06
CA VAL A 267 -32.04 16.23 9.03
C VAL A 267 -30.70 15.76 9.61
N LEU A 268 -30.02 16.59 10.41
CA LEU A 268 -28.75 16.21 11.08
C LEU A 268 -28.96 15.06 12.07
N PHE A 269 -30.09 15.04 12.80
CA PHE A 269 -30.46 13.90 13.65
C PHE A 269 -30.72 12.63 12.84
N LEU A 270 -31.39 12.74 11.69
CA LEU A 270 -31.56 11.62 10.78
C LEU A 270 -30.20 11.11 10.27
N CYS A 271 -29.30 12.00 9.86
CA CYS A 271 -27.94 11.64 9.45
C CYS A 271 -27.18 10.93 10.57
N ALA A 272 -27.31 11.38 11.82
CA ALA A 272 -26.70 10.74 12.98
C ALA A 272 -27.26 9.33 13.21
N LEU A 273 -28.58 9.15 13.09
CA LEU A 273 -29.22 7.84 13.18
C LEU A 273 -28.77 6.91 12.05
N THR A 274 -28.67 7.40 10.82
CA THR A 274 -28.17 6.63 9.67
C THR A 274 -26.72 6.21 9.88
N LEU A 275 -25.85 7.12 10.33
CA LEU A 275 -24.46 6.82 10.64
C LEU A 275 -24.35 5.76 11.76
N PHE A 276 -25.18 5.87 12.79
CA PHE A 276 -25.25 4.90 13.88
C PHE A 276 -25.64 3.51 13.37
N ILE A 277 -26.71 3.41 12.57
CA ILE A 277 -27.15 2.13 11.99
C ILE A 277 -26.06 1.53 11.10
N MET A 278 -25.43 2.34 10.25
CA MET A 278 -24.34 1.87 9.38
C MET A 278 -23.17 1.32 10.19
N THR A 279 -22.73 2.06 11.21
CA THR A 279 -21.62 1.66 12.08
C THR A 279 -21.96 0.41 12.87
N PHE A 280 -23.19 0.31 13.38
CA PHE A 280 -23.69 -0.87 14.08
C PHE A 280 -23.64 -2.11 13.18
N VAL A 281 -24.17 -2.01 11.96
CA VAL A 281 -24.17 -3.12 10.99
C VAL A 281 -22.74 -3.58 10.67
N ILE A 282 -21.83 -2.65 10.35
CA ILE A 282 -20.43 -2.98 10.03
C ILE A 282 -19.73 -3.66 11.22
N ASN A 283 -19.90 -3.11 12.43
CA ASN A 283 -19.30 -3.67 13.63
C ASN A 283 -19.87 -5.06 13.97
N THR A 284 -21.18 -5.27 13.80
CA THR A 284 -21.80 -6.59 13.98
C THR A 284 -21.26 -7.60 12.97
N PHE A 285 -21.16 -7.23 11.69
CA PHE A 285 -20.57 -8.11 10.67
C PHE A 285 -19.11 -8.45 11.00
N ALA A 286 -18.32 -7.48 11.44
CA ALA A 286 -16.94 -7.70 11.85
C ALA A 286 -16.82 -8.73 12.98
N GLU A 287 -17.66 -8.61 14.02
CA GLU A 287 -17.67 -9.52 15.16
C GLU A 287 -18.16 -10.93 14.76
N LEU A 288 -19.17 -11.04 13.89
CA LEU A 288 -19.63 -12.34 13.37
C LEU A 288 -18.53 -13.07 12.59
N ILE A 289 -17.79 -12.36 11.75
CA ILE A 289 -16.65 -12.92 11.00
C ILE A 289 -15.57 -13.41 11.99
N ARG A 290 -15.21 -12.59 12.97
CA ARG A 290 -14.25 -12.94 14.01
C ARG A 290 -14.62 -14.23 14.74
N GLN A 291 -15.89 -14.37 15.15
CA GLN A 291 -16.36 -15.58 15.83
C GLN A 291 -16.25 -16.84 14.95
N ARG A 292 -16.49 -16.70 13.64
CA ARG A 292 -16.36 -17.81 12.68
C ARG A 292 -14.92 -18.27 12.50
N PHE A 293 -13.98 -17.32 12.43
CA PHE A 293 -12.54 -17.63 12.34
C PHE A 293 -12.02 -18.29 13.63
N ARG A 294 -12.46 -17.83 14.81
CA ARG A 294 -12.08 -18.46 16.10
C ARG A 294 -12.54 -19.91 16.20
N LYS A 295 -13.77 -20.22 15.74
CA LYS A 295 -14.29 -21.60 15.73
C LYS A 295 -13.47 -22.53 14.83
N ARG A 296 -13.04 -22.04 13.66
CA ARG A 296 -12.19 -22.84 12.74
C ARG A 296 -10.77 -23.06 13.28
N ALA A 297 -10.20 -22.07 13.95
CA ALA A 297 -8.87 -22.20 14.55
C ALA A 297 -8.83 -23.22 15.70
N PHE A 298 -9.95 -23.44 16.40
CA PHE A 298 -10.04 -24.46 17.46
C PHE A 298 -10.29 -25.89 16.95
N GLN A 299 -10.62 -26.04 15.66
CA GLN A 299 -10.90 -27.33 15.02
C GLN A 299 -9.68 -27.89 14.25
N LEU A 300 -8.59 -27.13 14.17
CA LEU A 300 -7.29 -27.53 13.63
C LEU A 300 -6.31 -27.76 14.77
#